data_AF-A0A9E0GPP1-F1
#
_entry.id   AF-A0A9E0GPP1-F1
#
_cell.length_a   1.000
_cell.length_b   1.000
_cell.length_c   1.000
_cell.angle_alpha   90.00
_cell.angle_beta   90.00
_cell.angle_gamma   90.00
#
_symmetry.space_group_name_H-M   'P 1'
#
loop_
_entity.id
_entity.type
_entity.pdbx_description
1 polymer ?
#
loop_
_entity_poly.entity_id
_entity_poly.type
_entity_poly.pdbx_seq_one_letter_code
_entity_poly.pdbx_strand_id
1 'polypeptide(L)'
;MLIIIHLSLMSAATLCLISGVAVAMFKRSKNYWFKAHKTLNTTGLIILLAGTVMAIVGVTVGGGGHLSGLHQRIGLVTVILSCVTVFLGYYSIKAKNKTALLALHRWLGRLSVLGVLFVLILGLIMIGII
;
A
#
# COMPACT_ATOMS: atom_id res chain seq x y z
N MET A 1 9.54 -12.18 16.62
CA MET A 1 10.25 -12.08 15.32
C MET A 1 9.33 -11.71 14.16
N LEU A 2 8.21 -12.43 13.94
CA LEU A 2 7.26 -12.13 12.84
C LEU A 2 6.68 -10.72 12.87
N ILE A 3 6.38 -10.16 14.05
CA ILE A 3 5.87 -8.79 14.18
C ILE A 3 6.90 -7.74 13.75
N ILE A 4 8.19 -7.98 14.00
CA ILE A 4 9.28 -7.08 13.58
C ILE A 4 9.43 -7.14 12.07
N ILE A 5 9.40 -8.34 11.48
CA ILE A 5 9.44 -8.51 10.02
C ILE A 5 8.22 -7.83 9.37
N HIS A 6 7.02 -8.03 9.92
CA HIS A 6 5.81 -7.35 9.47
C HIS A 6 5.97 -5.82 9.51
N LEU A 7 6.40 -5.26 10.65
CA LEU A 7 6.60 -3.81 10.81
C LEU A 7 7.62 -3.25 9.81
N SER A 8 8.75 -3.93 9.64
CA SER A 8 9.81 -3.52 8.70
C SER A 8 9.31 -3.53 7.26
N LEU A 9 8.58 -4.58 6.86
CA LEU A 9 7.98 -4.67 5.53
C LEU A 9 6.91 -3.58 5.33
N MET A 10 6.04 -3.33 6.32
CA MET A 10 5.02 -2.29 6.22
C MET A 10 5.64 -0.90 6.10
N SER A 11 6.72 -0.63 6.83
CA SER A 11 7.46 0.63 6.74
C SER A 11 8.10 0.81 5.36
N ALA A 12 8.78 -0.22 4.85
CA ALA A 12 9.40 -0.20 3.52
C ALA A 12 8.35 -0.05 2.39
N ALA A 13 7.23 -0.75 2.50
CA ALA A 13 6.10 -0.63 1.57
C ALA A 13 5.54 0.79 1.56
N THR A 14 5.32 1.38 2.74
CA THR A 14 4.82 2.75 2.90
C THR A 14 5.74 3.76 2.24
N LEU A 15 7.05 3.66 2.48
CA LEU A 15 8.04 4.54 1.85
C LEU A 15 8.06 4.38 0.33
N CYS A 16 7.98 3.15 -0.19
CA CYS A 16 7.91 2.90 -1.63
C CYS A 16 6.66 3.53 -2.26
N LEU A 17 5.49 3.33 -1.65
CA LEU A 17 4.21 3.83 -2.17
C LEU A 17 4.12 5.36 -2.13
N ILE A 18 4.53 5.98 -1.02
CA ILE A 18 4.63 7.44 -0.91
C ILE A 18 5.60 7.98 -1.96
N SER A 19 6.78 7.37 -2.11
CA SER A 19 7.77 7.79 -3.11
C SER A 19 7.22 7.68 -4.54
N GLY A 20 6.51 6.58 -4.84
CA GLY A 20 5.88 6.36 -6.14
C GLY A 20 4.84 7.44 -6.46
N VAL A 21 3.98 7.79 -5.50
CA VAL A 21 3.00 8.89 -5.66
C VAL A 21 3.69 10.24 -5.76
N ALA A 22 4.71 10.52 -4.94
CA ALA A 22 5.49 11.76 -4.99
C ALA A 22 6.16 11.98 -6.36
N VAL A 23 6.72 10.92 -6.97
CA VAL A 23 7.27 10.99 -8.33
C VAL A 23 6.20 11.41 -9.34
N ALA A 24 5.00 10.84 -9.26
CA ALA A 24 3.90 11.20 -10.17
C ALA A 24 3.36 12.63 -9.94
N MET A 25 3.45 13.15 -8.72
CA MET A 25 3.02 14.51 -8.39
C MET A 25 4.06 15.57 -8.77
N PHE A 26 5.32 15.36 -8.41
CA PHE A 26 6.34 16.42 -8.45
C PHE A 26 7.35 16.27 -9.59
N LYS A 27 7.51 15.07 -10.16
CA LYS A 27 8.53 14.77 -11.17
C LYS A 27 7.95 14.44 -12.54
N ARG A 28 6.68 14.79 -12.79
CA ARG A 28 5.97 14.49 -14.05
C ARG A 28 6.63 15.07 -15.31
N SER A 29 7.44 16.12 -15.18
CA SER A 29 8.24 16.69 -16.28
C SER A 29 9.45 15.86 -16.69
N LYS A 30 9.87 14.87 -15.88
CA LYS A 30 11.04 14.04 -16.15
C LYS A 30 10.66 12.83 -17.01
N ASN A 31 11.48 12.51 -18.02
CA ASN A 31 11.23 11.38 -18.93
C ASN A 31 11.08 10.01 -18.24
N TYR A 32 11.67 9.83 -17.04
CA TYR A 32 11.59 8.58 -16.28
C TYR A 32 10.41 8.51 -15.29
N TRP A 33 9.57 9.55 -15.18
CA TRP A 33 8.55 9.65 -14.12
C TRP A 33 7.63 8.43 -14.09
N PHE A 34 7.17 7.98 -15.27
CA PHE A 34 6.22 6.89 -15.38
C PHE A 34 6.86 5.56 -14.99
N LYS A 35 8.09 5.29 -15.45
CA LYS A 35 8.84 4.09 -15.09
C LYS A 35 9.09 4.06 -13.57
N ALA A 36 9.56 5.15 -12.99
CA ALA A 36 9.82 5.25 -11.56
C ALA A 36 8.55 5.07 -10.71
N HIS A 37 7.45 5.77 -11.06
CA HIS A 37 6.15 5.63 -10.40
C HIS A 37 5.66 4.18 -10.44
N LYS A 38 5.69 3.56 -11.63
CA LYS A 38 5.27 2.18 -11.85
C LYS A 38 6.11 1.19 -11.03
N THR A 39 7.43 1.28 -11.10
CA THR A 39 8.34 0.39 -10.37
C THR A 39 8.14 0.54 -8.87
N LEU A 40 8.19 1.76 -8.33
CA LEU A 40 8.06 2.03 -6.90
C LEU A 40 6.73 1.50 -6.34
N ASN A 41 5.61 1.76 -7.03
CA ASN A 41 4.31 1.29 -6.55
C ASN A 41 4.09 -0.21 -6.73
N THR A 42 4.66 -0.82 -7.77
CA THR A 42 4.58 -2.29 -7.95
C THR A 42 5.42 -2.99 -6.88
N THR A 43 6.66 -2.52 -6.64
CA THR A 43 7.52 -3.04 -5.58
C THR A 43 6.90 -2.82 -4.20
N GLY A 44 6.39 -1.61 -3.94
CA GLY A 44 5.70 -1.28 -2.70
C GLY A 44 4.50 -2.18 -2.43
N LEU A 45 3.70 -2.49 -3.46
CA LEU A 45 2.59 -3.44 -3.34
C LEU A 45 3.05 -4.86 -3.01
N ILE A 46 4.11 -5.36 -3.66
CA ILE A 46 4.65 -6.69 -3.38
C ILE A 46 5.13 -6.79 -1.93
N ILE A 47 5.85 -5.76 -1.45
CA ILE A 47 6.32 -5.69 -0.06
C ILE A 47 5.12 -5.60 0.90
N LEU A 48 4.10 -4.80 0.57
CA LEU A 48 2.87 -4.66 1.36
C LEU A 48 2.16 -6.02 1.53
N LEU A 49 2.05 -6.79 0.43
CA LEU A 49 1.45 -8.13 0.44
C LEU A 49 2.30 -9.10 1.27
N ALA A 50 3.63 -9.10 1.11
CA ALA A 50 4.53 -9.92 1.92
C ALA A 50 4.39 -9.60 3.43
N GLY A 51 4.35 -8.32 3.79
CA GLY A 51 4.11 -7.90 5.18
C GLY A 51 2.74 -8.37 5.69
N THR A 52 1.72 -8.35 4.84
CA THR A 52 0.37 -8.82 5.19
C THR A 52 0.37 -10.32 5.47
N VAL A 53 1.08 -11.11 4.66
CA VAL A 53 1.28 -12.54 4.91
C VAL A 53 1.96 -12.77 6.26
N MET A 54 2.98 -11.99 6.62
CA MET A 54 3.64 -12.10 7.93
C MET A 54 2.68 -11.83 9.10
N ALA A 55 1.77 -10.86 8.97
CA ALA A 55 0.74 -10.62 9.98
C ALA A 55 -0.24 -11.80 10.09
N ILE A 56 -0.71 -12.33 8.97
CA ILE A 56 -1.62 -13.49 8.94
C ILE A 56 -0.95 -14.69 9.64
N VAL A 57 0.27 -15.05 9.23
CA VAL A 57 1.03 -16.15 9.84
C VAL A 57 1.26 -15.90 11.34
N GLY A 58 1.62 -14.67 11.72
CA GLY A 58 1.81 -14.29 13.12
C GLY A 58 0.57 -14.50 13.97
N VAL A 59 -0.61 -14.15 13.45
CA VAL A 59 -1.88 -14.35 14.14
C VAL A 59 -2.25 -15.83 14.22
N THR A 60 -2.08 -16.60 13.13
CA THR A 60 -2.39 -18.04 13.10
C THR A 60 -1.53 -18.82 14.09
N VAL A 61 -0.22 -18.57 14.10
CA VAL A 61 0.70 -19.25 15.04
C VAL A 61 0.46 -18.80 16.48
N GLY A 62 0.08 -17.54 16.69
CA GLY A 62 -0.23 -17.00 18.02
C GLY A 62 -1.62 -17.35 18.56
N GLY A 63 -2.46 -18.05 17.79
CA GLY A 63 -3.84 -18.40 18.20
C GLY A 63 -4.80 -17.21 18.30
N GLY A 64 -4.48 -16.07 17.66
CA GLY A 64 -5.29 -14.86 17.71
C GLY A 64 -6.42 -14.81 16.67
N GLY A 65 -7.34 -13.85 16.82
CA GLY A 65 -8.35 -13.55 15.80
C GLY A 65 -7.81 -12.65 14.69
N HIS A 66 -8.02 -13.02 13.42
CA HIS A 66 -7.48 -12.29 12.25
C HIS A 66 -8.05 -10.87 12.03
N LEU A 67 -9.31 -10.62 12.43
CA LEU A 67 -10.02 -9.35 12.21
C LEU A 67 -10.73 -8.85 13.48
N SER A 68 -10.17 -9.16 14.65
CA SER A 68 -10.72 -8.77 15.95
C SER A 68 -10.60 -7.27 16.23
N GLY A 69 -9.63 -6.57 15.63
CA GLY A 69 -9.33 -5.17 15.91
C GLY A 69 -9.43 -4.22 14.71
N LEU A 70 -9.48 -2.91 15.00
CA LEU A 70 -9.57 -1.85 13.99
C LEU A 70 -8.37 -1.84 13.03
N HIS A 71 -7.14 -2.02 13.55
CA HIS A 71 -5.93 -2.05 12.72
C HIS A 71 -6.00 -3.11 11.61
N GLN A 72 -6.46 -4.32 11.93
CA GLN A 72 -6.53 -5.42 10.97
C GLN A 72 -7.63 -5.18 9.92
N ARG A 73 -8.79 -4.67 10.33
CA ARG A 73 -9.92 -4.38 9.43
C ARG A 73 -9.59 -3.26 8.44
N ILE A 74 -9.07 -2.13 8.95
CA ILE A 74 -8.67 -0.99 8.11
C ILE A 74 -7.45 -1.38 7.25
N GLY A 75 -6.53 -2.17 7.80
CA GLY A 75 -5.40 -2.74 7.06
C GLY A 75 -5.85 -3.57 5.86
N LEU A 76 -6.82 -4.48 6.03
CA LEU A 76 -7.36 -5.29 4.94
C LEU A 76 -7.98 -4.43 3.84
N VAL A 77 -8.84 -3.46 4.21
CA VAL A 77 -9.45 -2.53 3.24
C VAL A 77 -8.38 -1.77 2.47
N THR A 78 -7.34 -1.32 3.17
CA THR A 78 -6.21 -0.58 2.58
C THR A 78 -5.40 -1.44 1.61
N VAL A 79 -5.15 -2.71 1.92
CA VAL A 79 -4.47 -3.66 1.03
C VAL A 79 -5.29 -3.89 -0.24
N ILE A 80 -6.59 -4.14 -0.10
CA ILE A 80 -7.50 -4.31 -1.24
C ILE A 80 -7.49 -3.07 -2.14
N LEU A 81 -7.62 -1.89 -1.54
CA LEU A 81 -7.61 -0.62 -2.27
C LEU A 81 -6.29 -0.41 -3.02
N SER A 82 -5.16 -0.80 -2.41
CA SER A 82 -3.83 -0.73 -3.03
C SER A 82 -3.69 -1.68 -4.21
N CYS A 83 -4.17 -2.91 -4.10
CA CYS A 83 -4.24 -3.88 -5.20
C CYS A 83 -5.07 -3.32 -6.37
N VAL A 84 -6.28 -2.82 -6.09
CA VAL A 84 -7.17 -2.23 -7.10
C VAL A 84 -6.50 -1.03 -7.78
N THR A 85 -5.86 -0.15 -7.01
CA THR A 85 -5.17 1.02 -7.55
C THR A 85 -4.07 0.62 -8.54
N VAL A 86 -3.21 -0.34 -8.18
CA VAL A 86 -2.14 -0.80 -9.08
C VAL A 86 -2.74 -1.46 -10.31
N PHE A 87 -3.75 -2.32 -10.16
CA PHE A 87 -4.47 -2.92 -11.28
C PHE A 87 -5.01 -1.87 -12.26
N LEU A 88 -5.69 -0.83 -11.75
CA LEU A 88 -6.19 0.27 -12.57
C LEU A 88 -5.07 1.02 -13.28
N GLY A 89 -3.90 1.17 -12.64
CA GLY A 89 -2.72 1.78 -13.25
C GLY A 89 -2.29 1.03 -14.51
N TYR A 90 -2.16 -0.30 -14.44
CA TYR A 90 -1.83 -1.14 -15.58
C TYR A 90 -2.96 -1.19 -16.63
N TYR A 91 -4.21 -1.31 -16.18
CA TYR A 91 -5.37 -1.40 -17.07
C TYR A 91 -5.57 -0.10 -17.87
N SER A 92 -5.31 1.07 -17.26
CA SER A 92 -5.45 2.37 -17.92
C SER A 92 -4.63 2.52 -19.21
N ILE A 93 -3.56 1.74 -19.36
CA ILE A 93 -2.72 1.72 -20.57
C ILE A 93 -3.51 1.22 -21.78
N LYS A 94 -4.38 0.24 -21.59
CA LYS A 94 -5.15 -0.46 -22.65
C LYS A 94 -6.60 0.01 -22.76
N ALA A 95 -7.07 0.84 -21.84
CA ALA A 95 -8.48 1.16 -21.74
C ALA A 95 -8.99 2.12 -22.83
N LYS A 96 -10.25 1.92 -23.24
CA LYS A 96 -10.97 2.82 -24.17
C LYS A 96 -11.32 4.16 -23.50
N ASN A 97 -11.87 4.14 -22.29
CA ASN A 97 -12.17 5.36 -21.51
C ASN A 97 -11.03 5.69 -20.53
N LYS A 98 -9.95 6.26 -21.05
CA LYS A 98 -8.74 6.56 -20.26
C LYS A 98 -8.97 7.62 -19.19
N THR A 99 -9.76 8.66 -19.48
CA THR A 99 -9.93 9.82 -18.59
C THR A 99 -10.58 9.42 -17.26
N ALA A 100 -11.69 8.67 -17.31
CA ALA A 100 -12.38 8.22 -16.11
C ALA A 100 -11.51 7.26 -15.28
N LEU A 101 -10.84 6.30 -15.92
CA LEU A 101 -9.97 5.35 -15.23
C LEU A 101 -8.75 6.01 -14.58
N LEU A 102 -8.14 7.01 -15.24
CA LEU A 102 -7.04 7.77 -14.66
C LEU A 102 -7.52 8.68 -13.51
N ALA A 103 -8.74 9.20 -13.56
CA ALA A 103 -9.32 9.92 -12.43
C ALA A 103 -9.52 8.98 -11.24
N LEU A 104 -10.09 7.80 -11.47
CA LEU A 104 -10.29 6.77 -10.45
C LEU A 104 -8.95 6.31 -9.85
N HIS A 105 -7.98 5.94 -10.69
CA HIS A 105 -6.63 5.54 -10.26
C HIS A 105 -5.97 6.60 -9.36
N ARG A 106 -6.07 7.89 -9.72
CA ARG A 106 -5.50 8.99 -8.93
C ARG A 106 -6.20 9.19 -7.58
N TRP A 107 -7.51 9.04 -7.51
CA TRP A 107 -8.25 9.15 -6.25
C TRP A 107 -8.00 7.95 -5.35
N LEU A 108 -8.14 6.73 -5.87
CA LEU A 108 -7.88 5.52 -5.10
C LEU A 108 -6.42 5.44 -4.67
N GLY A 109 -5.46 5.85 -5.50
CA GLY A 109 -4.05 5.86 -5.10
C GLY A 109 -3.73 6.83 -3.96
N ARG A 110 -4.38 7.99 -3.90
CA ARG A 110 -4.26 8.91 -2.75
C ARG A 110 -4.87 8.29 -1.49
N LEU A 111 -6.06 7.71 -1.61
CA LEU A 111 -6.71 7.03 -0.49
C LEU A 111 -5.91 5.82 0.00
N SER A 112 -5.32 5.02 -0.89
CA SER A 112 -4.42 3.91 -0.55
C SER A 112 -3.23 4.38 0.26
N VAL A 113 -2.51 5.41 -0.20
CA VAL A 113 -1.32 5.89 0.51
C VAL A 113 -1.69 6.47 1.89
N LEU A 114 -2.78 7.24 1.97
CA LEU A 114 -3.28 7.74 3.26
C LEU A 114 -3.68 6.59 4.18
N GLY A 115 -4.37 5.58 3.66
CA GLY A 115 -4.76 4.39 4.41
C GLY A 115 -3.55 3.60 4.92
N VAL A 116 -2.55 3.36 4.07
CA VAL A 116 -1.33 2.63 4.46
C VAL A 116 -0.59 3.38 5.56
N LEU A 117 -0.42 4.70 5.41
CA LEU A 117 0.23 5.53 6.42
C LEU A 117 -0.55 5.54 7.74
N PHE A 118 -1.88 5.69 7.67
CA PHE A 118 -2.75 5.68 8.85
C PHE A 118 -2.68 4.34 9.60
N VAL A 119 -2.76 3.22 8.88
CA VAL A 119 -2.68 1.87 9.47
C VAL A 119 -1.30 1.61 10.08
N LEU A 120 -0.22 2.09 9.45
CA LEU A 120 1.13 2.01 10.01
C LEU A 120 1.22 2.78 11.33
N ILE A 121 0.75 4.03 11.37
CA ILE A 121 0.72 4.85 12.60
C ILE A 121 -0.09 4.15 13.68
N LEU A 122 -1.29 3.65 13.35
CA LEU A 122 -2.12 2.91 14.29
C LEU A 122 -1.41 1.66 14.83
N GLY A 123 -0.66 0.95 13.96
CA GLY A 123 0.15 -0.19 14.37
C GLY A 123 1.27 0.19 15.34
N LEU A 124 1.96 1.31 15.10
CA LEU A 124 3.01 1.85 15.96
C LEU A 124 2.46 2.26 17.35
N ILE A 125 1.27 2.88 17.39
CA ILE A 125 0.56 3.22 18.63
C ILE A 125 0.22 1.96 19.43
N MET A 126 -0.31 0.93 18.77
CA MET A 126 -0.70 -0.32 19.44
C MET A 126 0.47 -1.05 20.11
N ILE A 127 1.69 -0.86 19.61
CA ILE A 127 2.91 -1.46 20.19
C ILE A 127 3.70 -0.46 21.06
N GLY A 128 3.17 0.75 21.29
CA GLY A 128 3.73 1.75 22.20
C GLY A 128 5.04 2.40 21.73
N ILE A 129 5.30 2.44 20.42
CA ILE A 129 6.49 3.13 19.88
C ILE A 129 6.27 4.65 19.81
N ILE A 130 5.04 5.06 19.52
CA ILE A 130 4.57 6.46 19.53
C ILE A 130 3.25 6.53 20.28
#